data_AF-H1S7U5-F1
#
_entry.id   AF-H1S7U5-F1
#
_cell.length_a   1.000
_cell.length_b   1.000
_cell.length_c   1.000
_cell.angle_alpha   90.00
_cell.angle_beta   90.00
_cell.angle_gamma   90.00
#
_symmetry.space_group_name_H-M   'P 1'
#
loop_
_entity.id
_entity.type
_entity.pdbx_description
1 polymer ?
#
loop_
_entity_poly.entity_id
_entity_poly.type
_entity_poly.pdbx_seq_one_letter_code
_entity_poly.pdbx_strand_id
1 'polypeptide(L)' 'MSRNGRQVDAKSIMGVMMLAAGIGSTVTIEIDGPDEQEAMDALLALIANRFGEGE' A
#
# COMPACT_ATOMS: atom_id res chain seq x y z
N MET A 1 3.40 -1.72 5.73
CA MET A 1 3.88 -1.78 4.33
C MET A 1 5.40 -1.79 4.32
N SER A 2 6.04 -2.57 3.44
CA SER A 2 7.50 -2.65 3.35
C SER A 2 8.05 -2.71 1.93
N ARG A 3 9.29 -2.24 1.76
CA ARG A 3 10.07 -2.29 0.51
C ARG A 3 11.57 -2.23 0.86
N ASN A 4 12.39 -3.04 0.19
CA ASN A 4 13.86 -3.02 0.34
C ASN A 4 14.34 -3.05 1.81
N GLY A 5 13.70 -3.86 2.66
CA GLY A 5 14.04 -3.98 4.08
C GLY A 5 13.59 -2.79 4.96
N ARG A 6 12.90 -1.79 4.40
CA ARG A 6 12.25 -0.71 5.16
C ARG A 6 10.77 -1.02 5.34
N GLN A 7 10.31 -0.94 6.58
CA GLN A 7 8.90 -1.12 6.95
C GLN A 7 8.36 0.18 7.56
N VAL A 8 7.14 0.54 7.18
CA VAL A 8 6.44 1.74 7.67
C VAL A 8 4.99 1.41 7.96
N ASP A 9 4.37 2.24 8.79
CA ASP A 9 2.92 2.26 8.95
C ASP A 9 2.25 2.80 7.67
N ALA A 10 1.37 1.99 7.08
CA ALA A 10 0.64 2.32 5.86
C ALA A 10 -0.46 3.37 6.10
N LYS A 11 -0.86 3.62 7.35
CA LYS A 11 -1.84 4.66 7.72
C LYS A 11 -1.20 6.05 7.87
N SER A 12 0.14 6.11 7.93
CA SER A 12 0.88 7.37 8.03
C SER A 12 1.35 7.83 6.65
N ILE A 13 0.81 8.95 6.16
CA ILE A 13 1.19 9.54 4.87
C ILE A 13 2.70 9.80 4.79
N MET A 14 3.33 10.24 5.88
CA MET A 14 4.78 10.45 5.93
C MET A 14 5.54 9.15 5.75
N GLY A 15 5.09 8.05 6.39
CA GLY A 15 5.69 6.73 6.24
C GLY A 15 5.65 6.23 4.80
N VAL A 16 4.48 6.33 4.18
CA VAL A 16 4.27 5.92 2.78
C VAL A 16 5.15 6.74 1.82
N MET A 17 5.20 8.06 1.98
CA MET A 17 6.04 8.92 1.15
C MET A 17 7.54 8.59 1.28
N MET A 18 8.01 8.23 2.48
CA MET A 18 9.40 7.84 2.72
C MET A 18 9.80 6.49 2.10
N LEU A 19 8.85 5.59 1.83
CA LEU A 19 9.14 4.36 1.09
C LEU A 19 9.56 4.62 -0.37
N ALA A 20 9.21 5.80 -0.90
CA ALA A 20 9.56 6.23 -2.26
C ALA A 20 9.29 5.15 -3.33
N ALA A 21 8.13 4.48 -3.21
CA ALA A 21 7.72 3.40 -4.09
C ALA A 21 7.16 3.98 -5.40
N GLY A 22 8.06 4.34 -6.32
CA GLY A 22 7.68 4.76 -7.67
C GLY A 22 7.18 3.61 -8.55
N ILE A 23 6.69 3.94 -9.75
CA ILE A 23 6.23 2.97 -10.75
C ILE A 23 7.27 1.87 -10.97
N GLY A 24 6.82 0.61 -11.01
CA GLY A 24 7.68 -0.57 -11.13
C GLY A 24 8.27 -1.06 -9.81
N SER A 25 8.01 -0.38 -8.69
CA SER A 25 8.39 -0.89 -7.37
C SER A 25 7.46 -2.00 -6.91
N THR A 26 8.03 -3.03 -6.29
CA THR A 26 7.29 -4.01 -5.51
C THR A 26 7.23 -3.57 -4.05
N VAL A 27 6.06 -3.67 -3.45
CA VAL A 27 5.82 -3.42 -2.02
C VAL A 27 5.09 -4.62 -1.41
N THR A 28 5.32 -4.86 -0.13
CA THR A 28 4.57 -5.86 0.65
C THR A 28 3.64 -5.14 1.61
N ILE A 29 2.38 -5.57 1.66
CA ILE A 29 1.34 -5.05 2.55
C ILE A 29 0.96 -6.17 3.51
N GLU A 30 0.93 -5.84 4.80
CA GLU A 30 0.50 -6.72 5.89
C GLU A 30 -0.57 -5.97 6.66
N ILE A 31 -1.67 -6.66 6.96
CA ILE A 31 -2.83 -6.13 7.67
C ILE A 31 -3.21 -7.18 8.70
N ASP A 32 -3.44 -6.74 9.92
CA ASP A 32 -3.87 -7.58 11.04
C ASP A 32 -4.99 -6.81 11.75
N GLY A 33 -6.14 -7.43 11.88
CA GLY A 33 -7.31 -6.80 12.47
C GLY A 33 -8.63 -7.45 12.07
N PRO A 34 -9.74 -7.05 12.71
CA PRO A 34 -11.07 -7.62 12.44
C PRO A 34 -11.57 -7.37 11.01
N ASP A 35 -11.00 -6.39 10.32
CA ASP A 35 -11.32 -5.94 8.97
C ASP A 35 -10.18 -6.26 7.96
N GLU A 36 -9.25 -7.16 8.29
CA GLU A 36 -8.04 -7.42 7.49
C GLU A 36 -8.32 -7.77 6.03
N GLN A 37 -9.33 -8.61 5.78
CA GLN A 37 -9.69 -9.06 4.44
C GLN A 37 -10.30 -7.92 3.62
N GLU A 38 -11.25 -7.18 4.21
CA GLU A 38 -11.89 -6.04 3.56
C GLU A 38 -10.88 -4.94 3.23
N ALA A 39 -9.97 -4.64 4.17
CA ALA A 39 -8.91 -3.67 3.97
C ALA A 39 -7.93 -4.11 2.87
N MET A 40 -7.57 -5.40 2.80
CA MET A 40 -6.71 -5.93 1.75
C MET A 40 -7.38 -5.81 0.38
N ASP A 41 -8.66 -6.20 0.26
CA ASP A 41 -9.41 -6.15 -0.99
C ASP A 41 -9.56 -4.70 -1.49
N ALA A 42 -9.87 -3.76 -0.60
CA ALA A 42 -9.97 -2.34 -0.93
C ALA A 42 -8.63 -1.76 -1.42
N LEU A 43 -7.52 -2.11 -0.78
CA LEU A 43 -6.18 -1.67 -1.19
C LEU A 43 -5.78 -2.24 -2.56
N LEU A 44 -6.07 -3.53 -2.79
CA LEU A 44 -5.81 -4.16 -4.09
C LEU A 44 -6.65 -3.51 -5.19
N ALA A 45 -7.94 -3.25 -4.94
CA ALA A 45 -8.82 -2.58 -5.89
C ALA A 45 -8.33 -1.16 -6.23
N LEU A 46 -7.92 -0.39 -5.21
CA LEU A 46 -7.37 0.96 -5.40
C LEU A 46 -6.12 0.95 -6.28
N ILE A 47 -5.17 0.05 -6.00
CA ILE A 47 -3.93 -0.07 -6.77
C ILE A 47 -4.20 -0.57 -8.20
N ALA A 48 -5.09 -1.57 -8.36
CA ALA A 48 -5.49 -2.09 -9.66
C ALA A 48 -6.18 -1.04 -10.53
N ASN A 49 -6.96 -0.16 -9.91
CA ASN A 49 -7.60 0.99 -10.55
C ASN A 49 -6.66 2.20 -10.73
N ARG A 50 -5.34 2.02 -10.54
CA ARG A 50 -4.31 3.07 -10.67
C ARG A 50 -4.69 4.35 -9.91
N PHE A 51 -5.20 4.20 -8.68
CA PHE A 51 -5.62 5.32 -7.84
C PHE A 51 -6.70 6.24 -8.47
N GLY A 52 -7.44 5.75 -9.46
CA GLY A 52 -8.45 6.53 -10.20
C GLY A 52 -7.88 7.37 -11.34
N GLU A 53 -6.61 7.21 -11.69
CA GLU A 53 -5.93 7.92 -12.79
C GLU A 53 -6.06 7.19 -14.15
N GLY A 54 -6.87 6.14 -14.22
CA GLY A 54 -7.04 5.27 -15.40
C GLY A 54 -7.97 5.80 -16.49
N GLU A 55 -8.45 7.05 -16.41
CA GLU A 55 -9.24 7.76 -17.43
C GLU A 55 -8.44 8.89 -18.11
#